data_AF-A0A952X5G2-F1
#
_entry.id   AF-A0A952X5G2-F1
#
_cell.length_a   1.000
_cell.length_b   1.000
_cell.length_c   1.000
_cell.angle_alpha   90.00
_cell.angle_beta   90.00
_cell.angle_gamma   90.00
#
_symmetry.space_group_name_H-M   'P 1'
#
loop_
_entity.id
_entity.type
_entity.pdbx_description
1 polymer ?
#
loop_
_entity_poly.entity_id
_entity_poly.type
_entity_poly.pdbx_seq_one_letter_code
_entity_poly.pdbx_strand_id
1 'polypeptide(L)'
;MPNIPDDSRSVEEHATAGQVAFEASAQAGANDAMAATSRHNGPTDAGFETVGVERKKELVRVSLKEREGSRVSPMDGWLETIWLEGKVEPVRVTLEERVGSRVLLRQVDPEEPELPKVQIYKGDELLVMQAVSHLSEHTGLDPKGSTASRNTGFLFSYRVVPVRREPGIVYARILRRGEADTGQRIHVRPGERITFERGSVVAELGHIDAMEPPTASGYVPLSPVLWTWLALGAKGPAPARTLYILAAARRLDTANLLLATIEQHREDLKQNALTSPALRRAMFELIGAVELAVVALARALTMVRGAAEAIGASTPVPQMIVESAPAIRAIRDAYEHIEERALGKVRNKQDPATLTIFEYNELIDQDRITYGIHQLDLATEVPELLHQARAFLIETAGDESIAPR
;
A
#
# COMPACT_ATOMS: atom_id res chain seq x y z
N MET A 1 51.23 7.35 -49.49
CA MET A 1 50.38 6.93 -50.63
C MET A 1 50.80 5.53 -51.02
N PRO A 2 49.87 4.56 -51.14
CA PRO A 2 48.70 4.68 -52.02
C PRO A 2 47.31 4.34 -51.41
N ASN A 3 46.32 5.02 -52.00
CA ASN A 3 44.91 4.72 -52.31
C ASN A 3 43.92 4.02 -51.37
N ILE A 4 42.75 4.69 -51.32
CA ILE A 4 41.49 4.53 -50.59
C ILE A 4 40.51 3.64 -51.43
N PRO A 5 39.46 3.05 -50.82
CA PRO A 5 38.09 3.62 -50.89
C PRO A 5 37.40 3.57 -49.50
N ASP A 6 36.89 4.65 -48.91
CA ASP A 6 35.68 5.44 -49.20
C ASP A 6 34.43 4.56 -49.43
N ASP A 7 33.64 4.39 -48.38
CA ASP A 7 32.23 4.08 -48.52
C ASP A 7 31.43 4.82 -47.43
N SER A 8 30.77 5.85 -47.91
CA SER A 8 29.81 6.72 -47.25
C SER A 8 28.51 6.00 -46.90
N ARG A 9 28.03 6.10 -45.65
CA ARG A 9 26.59 6.14 -45.37
C ARG A 9 26.24 7.12 -44.26
N SER A 10 25.56 8.17 -44.71
CA SER A 10 24.72 9.13 -44.02
C SER A 10 23.63 8.49 -43.16
N VAL A 11 23.40 9.02 -41.95
CA VAL A 11 22.06 9.11 -41.35
C VAL A 11 21.92 10.50 -40.73
N GLU A 12 20.82 11.13 -41.09
CA GLU A 12 20.46 12.53 -40.92
C GLU A 12 20.17 12.92 -39.46
N GLU A 13 20.55 14.15 -39.12
CA GLU A 13 20.02 14.93 -38.01
C GLU A 13 18.55 15.28 -38.25
N HIS A 14 17.70 15.10 -37.25
CA HIS A 14 16.56 16.00 -37.04
C HIS A 14 16.28 16.17 -35.54
N ALA A 15 16.73 17.30 -35.01
CA ALA A 15 16.21 17.93 -33.81
C ALA A 15 15.49 19.21 -34.24
N THR A 16 14.19 19.36 -33.91
CA THR A 16 13.62 20.69 -33.59
C THR A 16 12.25 20.58 -32.92
N ALA A 17 12.11 21.35 -31.82
CA ALA A 17 10.97 22.16 -31.36
C ALA A 17 9.53 21.66 -31.66
N GLY A 18 8.64 21.54 -30.69
CA GLY A 18 8.28 22.60 -29.74
C GLY A 18 7.13 23.43 -30.33
N GLN A 19 5.89 23.15 -29.92
CA GLN A 19 4.78 24.07 -30.12
C GLN A 19 3.85 24.06 -28.91
N VAL A 20 3.96 25.16 -28.18
CA VAL A 20 3.09 25.64 -27.11
C VAL A 20 1.92 26.36 -27.79
N ALA A 21 0.69 26.06 -27.38
CA ALA A 21 -0.46 26.92 -27.67
C ALA A 21 -0.88 27.61 -26.36
N PHE A 22 -0.71 28.92 -26.37
CA PHE A 22 -1.23 29.89 -25.43
C PHE A 22 -2.73 30.10 -25.71
N GLU A 23 -3.56 30.15 -24.67
CA GLU A 23 -4.66 31.10 -24.62
C GLU A 23 -4.69 31.76 -23.24
N ALA A 24 -4.68 33.10 -23.26
CA ALA A 24 -4.69 33.99 -22.11
C ALA A 24 -5.99 34.79 -22.10
N SER A 25 -6.58 34.97 -20.92
CA SER A 25 -7.45 36.11 -20.51
C SER A 25 -7.96 35.84 -19.10
N ALA A 26 -8.06 36.75 -18.14
CA ALA A 26 -7.61 38.12 -17.97
C ALA A 26 -7.64 38.43 -16.45
N GLN A 27 -6.79 39.35 -16.00
CA GLN A 27 -6.70 39.85 -14.63
C GLN A 27 -7.82 40.84 -14.28
N ALA A 28 -8.26 40.81 -13.02
CA ALA A 28 -8.57 41.94 -12.13
C ALA A 28 -8.70 41.34 -10.71
N GLY A 29 -8.12 41.81 -9.61
CA GLY A 29 -7.56 43.10 -9.23
C GLY A 29 -8.13 43.47 -7.85
N ALA A 30 -7.24 43.82 -6.90
CA ALA A 30 -7.46 44.57 -5.65
C ALA A 30 -7.89 43.84 -4.33
N ASN A 31 -6.88 43.61 -3.49
CA ASN A 31 -6.65 44.07 -2.10
C ASN A 31 -7.78 44.46 -1.11
N ASP A 32 -7.49 44.05 0.14
CA ASP A 32 -7.74 44.67 1.46
C ASP A 32 -9.15 44.79 2.03
N ALA A 33 -9.38 44.12 3.18
CA ALA A 33 -9.56 44.81 4.48
C ALA A 33 -9.78 43.83 5.64
N MET A 34 -9.08 44.09 6.75
CA MET A 34 -9.34 43.57 8.09
C MET A 34 -10.73 44.02 8.59
N ALA A 35 -11.43 43.14 9.32
CA ALA A 35 -12.17 43.53 10.53
C ALA A 35 -12.54 42.30 11.37
N ALA A 36 -12.17 42.35 12.64
CA ALA A 36 -12.54 41.41 13.68
C ALA A 36 -14.03 41.50 14.02
N THR A 37 -14.67 40.38 14.36
CA THR A 37 -15.73 40.40 15.38
C THR A 37 -15.83 39.05 16.08
N SER A 38 -15.61 39.12 17.39
CA SER A 38 -15.92 38.11 18.40
C SER A 38 -17.40 37.72 18.37
N ARG A 39 -17.69 36.42 18.54
CA ARG A 39 -18.86 35.92 19.27
C ARG A 39 -18.63 34.48 19.75
N HIS A 40 -18.76 34.30 21.07
CA HIS A 40 -19.04 33.04 21.74
C HIS A 40 -20.22 32.28 21.10
N ASN A 41 -20.07 30.96 20.97
CA ASN A 41 -21.12 29.97 21.27
C ASN A 41 -20.47 28.60 21.52
N GLY A 42 -21.04 27.84 22.46
CA GLY A 42 -20.46 26.65 23.11
C GLY A 42 -20.34 25.38 22.26
N PRO A 43 -20.10 24.22 22.91
CA PRO A 43 -19.66 23.01 22.23
C PRO A 43 -20.80 22.41 21.41
N THR A 44 -20.66 22.46 20.09
CA THR A 44 -21.48 21.65 19.19
C THR A 44 -20.97 20.22 19.23
N ASP A 45 -21.81 19.32 19.74
CA ASP A 45 -21.74 17.89 19.50
C ASP A 45 -21.50 17.65 18.01
N ALA A 46 -20.35 17.07 17.67
CA ALA A 46 -20.05 16.62 16.33
C ALA A 46 -20.94 15.41 16.03
N GLY A 47 -22.10 15.67 15.43
CA GLY A 47 -22.94 14.66 14.82
C GLY A 47 -22.15 13.91 13.76
N PHE A 48 -22.07 12.58 13.90
CA PHE A 48 -21.48 11.71 12.89
C PHE A 48 -22.37 11.72 11.63
N GLU A 49 -21.75 11.96 10.48
CA GLU A 49 -22.42 11.87 9.18
C GLU A 49 -22.98 10.46 8.98
N THR A 50 -24.30 10.41 8.84
CA THR A 50 -24.99 9.24 8.32
C THR A 50 -24.58 9.13 6.85
N VAL A 51 -23.94 8.03 6.43
CA VAL A 51 -23.78 7.75 5.00
C VAL A 51 -25.16 7.39 4.44
N GLY A 52 -25.90 8.44 4.06
CA GLY A 52 -27.22 8.32 3.45
C GLY A 52 -27.08 7.84 2.02
N VAL A 53 -27.18 6.52 1.80
CA VAL A 53 -27.51 6.00 0.48
C VAL A 53 -29.00 6.25 0.26
N GLU A 54 -29.35 7.47 -0.14
CA GLU A 54 -30.71 7.80 -0.54
C GLU A 54 -30.84 7.59 -2.05
N ARG A 55 -31.42 6.46 -2.48
CA ARG A 55 -31.81 6.27 -3.89
C ARG A 55 -33.14 5.54 -4.08
N LYS A 56 -33.73 5.91 -5.22
CA LYS A 56 -35.08 5.63 -5.74
C LYS A 56 -35.45 4.15 -5.66
N LYS A 57 -36.74 3.88 -5.42
CA LYS A 57 -37.37 2.56 -5.59
C LYS A 57 -36.97 1.95 -6.94
N GLU A 58 -36.02 1.03 -6.94
CA GLU A 58 -35.61 0.27 -8.12
C GLU A 58 -36.48 -0.98 -8.20
N LEU A 59 -37.41 -0.97 -9.14
CA LEU A 59 -38.16 -2.16 -9.55
C LEU A 59 -37.26 -2.95 -10.50
N VAL A 60 -36.66 -4.05 -10.03
CA VAL A 60 -35.88 -4.94 -10.90
C VAL A 60 -36.83 -5.61 -11.89
N ARG A 61 -36.75 -5.23 -13.17
CA ARG A 61 -37.44 -5.93 -14.26
C ARG A 61 -36.67 -7.21 -14.57
N VAL A 62 -37.16 -8.33 -14.07
CA VAL A 62 -36.63 -9.67 -14.40
C VAL A 62 -37.03 -9.99 -15.85
N SER A 63 -36.08 -9.88 -16.78
CA SER A 63 -36.25 -10.33 -18.16
C SER A 63 -35.90 -11.82 -18.25
N LEU A 64 -36.91 -12.69 -18.20
CA LEU A 64 -36.76 -14.09 -18.54
C LEU A 64 -36.59 -14.19 -20.07
N LYS A 65 -35.39 -14.57 -20.56
CA LYS A 65 -35.20 -14.88 -21.98
C LYS A 65 -36.00 -16.15 -22.32
N GLU A 66 -37.13 -15.96 -23.00
CA GLU A 66 -37.89 -17.05 -23.63
C GLU A 66 -37.03 -17.69 -24.74
N ARG A 67 -36.84 -19.01 -24.68
CA ARG A 67 -36.47 -19.79 -25.87
C ARG A 67 -37.77 -20.01 -26.66
N GLU A 68 -37.77 -19.53 -27.92
CA GLU A 68 -38.90 -19.67 -28.85
C GLU A 68 -39.38 -21.12 -28.95
N GLY A 69 -40.71 -21.29 -28.88
CA GLY A 69 -41.36 -22.54 -29.28
C GLY A 69 -41.92 -23.40 -28.15
N SER A 70 -42.58 -22.82 -27.13
CA SER A 70 -43.54 -23.56 -26.30
C SER A 70 -44.59 -22.61 -25.75
N ARG A 71 -45.88 -22.88 -26.01
CA ARG A 71 -46.99 -22.16 -25.37
C ARG A 71 -46.93 -22.39 -23.84
N VAL A 72 -46.56 -21.38 -23.07
CA VAL A 72 -46.55 -21.44 -21.60
C VAL A 72 -47.91 -20.96 -21.05
N SER A 73 -48.66 -21.89 -20.45
CA SER A 73 -49.80 -21.61 -19.54
C SER A 73 -49.28 -21.37 -18.10
N PRO A 74 -50.10 -20.82 -17.18
CA PRO A 74 -49.71 -19.83 -16.16
C PRO A 74 -48.58 -20.33 -15.25
N MET A 75 -47.51 -19.52 -15.07
CA MET A 75 -46.27 -19.94 -14.42
C MET A 75 -46.43 -20.27 -12.94
N ASP A 76 -46.57 -21.58 -12.65
CA ASP A 76 -45.99 -22.23 -11.48
C ASP A 76 -44.59 -22.72 -11.90
N GLY A 77 -43.53 -22.31 -11.20
CA GLY A 77 -42.17 -22.61 -11.63
C GLY A 77 -41.15 -22.61 -10.50
N TRP A 78 -39.96 -23.11 -10.80
CA TRP A 78 -38.82 -23.11 -9.88
C TRP A 78 -37.78 -22.09 -10.33
N LEU A 79 -37.43 -21.16 -9.45
CA LEU A 79 -36.42 -20.15 -9.65
C LEU A 79 -35.11 -20.57 -8.95
N GLU A 80 -34.00 -20.48 -9.67
CA GLU A 80 -32.67 -20.85 -9.18
C GLU A 80 -31.67 -19.70 -9.31
N THR A 81 -31.76 -18.95 -10.42
CA THR A 81 -30.88 -17.82 -10.70
C THR A 81 -31.66 -16.61 -11.21
N ILE A 82 -31.08 -15.43 -11.01
CA ILE A 82 -31.60 -14.15 -11.51
C ILE A 82 -30.50 -13.35 -12.20
N TRP A 83 -30.88 -12.47 -13.13
CA TRP A 83 -29.97 -11.48 -13.69
C TRP A 83 -30.06 -10.19 -12.87
N LEU A 84 -28.91 -9.78 -12.32
CA LEU A 84 -28.79 -8.49 -11.63
C LEU A 84 -28.12 -7.47 -12.55
N GLU A 85 -28.53 -6.21 -12.42
CA GLU A 85 -27.91 -5.12 -13.17
C GLU A 85 -26.41 -5.04 -12.90
N GLY A 86 -25.61 -4.83 -13.94
CA GLY A 86 -24.15 -4.78 -13.85
C GLY A 86 -23.46 -6.13 -13.64
N LYS A 87 -24.18 -7.26 -13.57
CA LYS A 87 -23.58 -8.59 -13.54
C LYS A 87 -23.50 -9.19 -14.94
N VAL A 88 -22.33 -9.75 -15.25
CA VAL A 88 -22.04 -10.42 -16.54
C VAL A 88 -22.65 -11.83 -16.58
N GLU A 89 -22.91 -12.42 -15.41
CA GLU A 89 -23.45 -13.77 -15.24
C GLU A 89 -24.66 -13.77 -14.29
N PRO A 90 -25.60 -14.71 -14.46
CA PRO A 90 -26.75 -14.83 -13.57
C PRO A 90 -26.31 -15.30 -12.18
N VAL A 91 -26.95 -14.77 -11.15
CA VAL A 91 -26.59 -15.01 -9.75
C VAL A 91 -27.57 -16.00 -9.12
N ARG A 92 -27.05 -16.97 -8.37
CA ARG A 92 -27.86 -17.94 -7.61
C ARG A 92 -28.61 -17.25 -6.48
N VAL A 93 -29.87 -17.64 -6.29
CA VAL A 93 -30.73 -17.08 -5.24
C VAL A 93 -31.40 -18.17 -4.42
N THR A 94 -31.73 -17.81 -3.18
CA THR A 94 -32.54 -18.61 -2.28
C THR A 94 -33.63 -17.75 -1.65
N LEU A 95 -34.65 -18.42 -1.11
CA LEU A 95 -35.76 -17.78 -0.41
C LEU A 95 -35.29 -17.30 0.96
N GLU A 96 -35.42 -16.00 1.20
CA GLU A 96 -35.26 -15.44 2.55
C GLU A 96 -36.62 -15.47 3.28
N GLU A 97 -37.67 -14.98 2.63
CA GLU A 97 -38.98 -14.78 3.25
C GLU A 97 -40.10 -14.74 2.20
N ARG A 98 -41.29 -15.23 2.55
CA ARG A 98 -42.51 -15.10 1.73
C ARG A 98 -43.64 -14.55 2.59
N VAL A 99 -44.22 -13.42 2.18
CA VAL A 99 -45.36 -12.79 2.85
C VAL A 99 -46.46 -12.53 1.83
N GLY A 100 -47.47 -13.39 1.78
CA GLY A 100 -48.50 -13.36 0.76
C GLY A 100 -47.88 -13.58 -0.64
N SER A 101 -48.13 -12.65 -1.56
CA SER A 101 -47.53 -12.65 -2.90
C SER A 101 -46.11 -12.07 -2.95
N ARG A 102 -45.58 -11.51 -1.85
CA ARG A 102 -44.22 -10.97 -1.85
C ARG A 102 -43.20 -12.04 -1.53
N VAL A 103 -42.24 -12.21 -2.44
CA VAL A 103 -41.17 -13.21 -2.35
C VAL A 103 -39.84 -12.47 -2.22
N LEU A 104 -39.26 -12.51 -1.02
CA LEU A 104 -37.97 -11.94 -0.75
C LEU A 104 -36.88 -12.98 -1.02
N LEU A 105 -36.00 -12.65 -1.95
CA LEU A 105 -34.89 -13.47 -2.40
C LEU A 105 -33.58 -12.85 -1.93
N ARG A 106 -32.62 -13.68 -1.53
CA ARG A 106 -31.23 -13.25 -1.33
C ARG A 106 -30.28 -14.04 -2.22
N GLN A 107 -29.11 -13.49 -2.47
CA GLN A 107 -28.06 -14.20 -3.17
C GLN A 107 -27.51 -15.32 -2.28
N VAL A 108 -27.22 -16.48 -2.87
CA VAL A 108 -26.58 -17.61 -2.16
C VAL A 108 -25.13 -17.23 -1.85
N ASP A 109 -24.71 -17.36 -0.59
CA ASP A 109 -23.35 -17.01 -0.17
C ASP A 109 -22.31 -18.02 -0.70
N PRO A 110 -21.05 -17.62 -0.93
CA PRO A 110 -20.07 -18.45 -1.64
C PRO A 110 -19.82 -19.83 -1.02
N GLU A 111 -19.87 -19.94 0.31
CA GLU A 111 -19.64 -21.19 1.05
C GLU A 111 -20.94 -21.90 1.45
N GLU A 112 -22.09 -21.38 1.03
CA GLU A 112 -23.38 -21.96 1.35
C GLU A 112 -23.62 -23.22 0.50
N PRO A 113 -24.05 -24.35 1.10
CA PRO A 113 -24.32 -25.57 0.35
C PRO A 113 -25.42 -25.36 -0.69
N GLU A 114 -25.57 -26.33 -1.58
CA GLU A 114 -26.63 -26.27 -2.58
C GLU A 114 -28.02 -26.23 -1.90
N LEU A 115 -28.73 -25.11 -2.11
CA LEU A 115 -30.04 -24.86 -1.51
C LEU A 115 -31.18 -25.27 -2.46
N PRO A 116 -32.37 -25.57 -1.92
CA PRO A 116 -33.55 -25.84 -2.73
C PRO A 116 -33.88 -24.67 -3.64
N LYS A 117 -34.40 -25.00 -4.84
CA LYS A 117 -34.94 -23.99 -5.77
C LYS A 117 -36.14 -23.30 -5.13
N VAL A 118 -36.36 -22.04 -5.48
CA VAL A 118 -37.47 -21.25 -4.94
C VAL A 118 -38.71 -21.46 -5.79
N GLN A 119 -39.78 -21.96 -5.19
CA GLN A 119 -41.06 -22.09 -5.89
C GLN A 119 -41.70 -20.71 -6.07
N ILE A 120 -42.12 -20.38 -7.30
CA ILE A 120 -42.78 -19.13 -7.69
C ILE A 120 -44.17 -19.43 -8.25
N TYR A 121 -45.14 -18.61 -7.85
CA TYR A 121 -46.52 -18.69 -8.29
C TYR A 121 -46.92 -17.47 -9.11
N LYS A 122 -47.97 -17.62 -9.92
CA LYS A 122 -48.55 -16.49 -10.64
C LYS A 122 -49.04 -15.41 -9.69
N GLY A 123 -48.59 -14.18 -9.92
CA GLY A 123 -48.93 -13.02 -9.10
C GLY A 123 -47.90 -12.70 -8.01
N ASP A 124 -46.84 -13.50 -7.89
CA ASP A 124 -45.72 -13.20 -7.01
C ASP A 124 -44.98 -11.91 -7.41
N GLU A 125 -44.70 -11.06 -6.43
CA GLU A 125 -43.84 -9.90 -6.51
C GLU A 125 -42.45 -10.30 -5.96
N LEU A 126 -41.45 -10.35 -6.83
CA LEU A 126 -40.08 -10.72 -6.45
C LEU A 126 -39.32 -9.49 -5.96
N LEU A 127 -38.81 -9.58 -4.74
CA LEU A 127 -37.95 -8.57 -4.11
C LEU A 127 -36.58 -9.20 -3.87
N VAL A 128 -35.52 -8.60 -4.41
CA VAL A 128 -34.16 -9.15 -4.27
C VAL A 128 -33.37 -8.28 -3.29
N MET A 129 -32.76 -8.93 -2.31
CA MET A 129 -31.86 -8.28 -1.36
C MET A 129 -30.51 -7.97 -2.01
N GLN A 130 -29.94 -6.82 -1.64
CA GLN A 130 -28.60 -6.45 -2.07
C GLN A 130 -27.57 -7.18 -1.20
N ALA A 131 -26.69 -7.95 -1.82
CA ALA A 131 -25.56 -8.57 -1.13
C ALA A 131 -24.35 -7.64 -1.16
N VAL A 132 -23.85 -7.28 0.02
CA VAL A 132 -22.64 -6.47 0.23
C VAL A 132 -21.60 -7.35 0.91
N SER A 133 -20.47 -7.57 0.22
CA SER A 133 -19.34 -8.34 0.74
C SER A 133 -18.20 -7.45 1.22
N HIS A 134 -18.03 -6.28 0.58
CA HIS A 134 -16.93 -5.36 0.84
C HIS A 134 -17.41 -3.92 0.93
N LEU A 135 -16.68 -3.13 1.71
CA LEU A 135 -16.69 -1.68 1.64
C LEU A 135 -15.34 -1.20 1.12
N SER A 136 -15.30 -0.01 0.56
CA SER A 136 -14.03 0.60 0.20
C SER A 136 -13.93 2.04 0.68
N GLU A 137 -12.73 2.40 1.09
CA GLU A 137 -12.35 3.77 1.43
C GLU A 137 -11.45 4.32 0.33
N HIS A 138 -11.74 5.56 -0.09
CA HIS A 138 -11.07 6.21 -1.20
C HIS A 138 -10.45 7.53 -0.72
N THR A 139 -9.13 7.57 -0.64
CA THR A 139 -8.40 8.72 -0.07
C THR A 139 -8.13 9.86 -1.08
N GLY A 140 -8.51 9.68 -2.36
CA GLY A 140 -8.25 10.64 -3.45
C GLY A 140 -9.40 11.53 -3.90
N LEU A 141 -10.53 11.56 -3.18
CA LEU A 141 -11.65 12.45 -3.48
C LEU A 141 -11.63 13.60 -2.46
N ASP A 142 -11.15 14.76 -2.88
CA ASP A 142 -11.54 16.01 -2.21
C ASP A 142 -13.08 16.04 -2.17
N PRO A 143 -13.75 16.31 -1.03
CA PRO A 143 -15.20 16.44 -0.95
C PRO A 143 -15.79 17.45 -1.97
N LYS A 144 -14.95 18.31 -2.58
CA LYS A 144 -15.33 19.23 -3.67
C LYS A 144 -15.11 18.68 -5.10
N GLY A 145 -14.73 17.41 -5.27
CA GLY A 145 -14.57 16.79 -6.59
C GLY A 145 -13.38 17.31 -7.41
N SER A 146 -12.42 17.99 -6.77
CA SER A 146 -11.20 18.49 -7.41
C SER A 146 -10.35 17.33 -7.93
N THR A 147 -10.11 17.33 -9.25
CA THR A 147 -9.35 16.31 -9.97
C THR A 147 -7.82 16.40 -9.76
N ALA A 148 -7.34 17.39 -9.00
CA ALA A 148 -5.92 17.63 -8.79
C ALA A 148 -5.22 16.53 -7.96
N SER A 149 -5.98 15.72 -7.20
CA SER A 149 -5.46 14.63 -6.36
C SER A 149 -5.69 13.22 -6.95
N ARG A 150 -6.06 13.10 -8.23
CA ARG A 150 -6.42 11.80 -8.84
C ARG A 150 -5.29 10.75 -8.85
N ASN A 151 -4.03 11.17 -8.71
CA ASN A 151 -2.88 10.27 -8.84
C ASN A 151 -2.25 9.82 -7.50
N THR A 152 -2.78 10.27 -6.36
CA THR A 152 -2.25 9.92 -5.02
C THR A 152 -3.26 9.22 -4.12
N GLY A 153 -4.52 9.14 -4.55
CA GLY A 153 -5.54 8.38 -3.85
C GLY A 153 -5.35 6.88 -4.02
N PHE A 154 -5.63 6.12 -2.96
CA PHE A 154 -5.72 4.67 -3.02
C PHE A 154 -7.15 4.22 -2.71
N LEU A 155 -7.47 3.01 -3.16
CA LEU A 155 -8.68 2.30 -2.82
C LEU A 155 -8.32 1.21 -1.83
N PHE A 156 -8.81 1.33 -0.59
CA PHE A 156 -8.66 0.28 0.40
C PHE A 156 -9.98 -0.46 0.57
N SER A 157 -9.98 -1.78 0.37
CA SER A 157 -11.18 -2.61 0.47
C SER A 157 -11.19 -3.37 1.80
N TYR A 158 -12.32 -3.33 2.49
CA TYR A 158 -12.58 -4.03 3.73
C TYR A 158 -13.61 -5.13 3.50
N ARG A 159 -13.32 -6.35 3.93
CA ARG A 159 -14.32 -7.42 4.02
C ARG A 159 -15.29 -7.11 5.16
N VAL A 160 -16.59 -7.08 4.88
CA VAL A 160 -17.62 -6.75 5.88
C VAL A 160 -18.57 -7.91 6.16
N VAL A 161 -18.81 -8.18 7.43
CA VAL A 161 -19.66 -9.29 7.90
C VAL A 161 -20.84 -8.77 8.70
N PRO A 162 -22.01 -9.44 8.62
CA PRO A 162 -23.17 -9.05 9.41
C PRO A 162 -22.95 -9.34 10.90
N VAL A 163 -23.50 -8.48 11.77
CA VAL A 163 -23.46 -8.67 13.23
C VAL A 163 -24.86 -8.98 13.75
N ARG A 164 -25.83 -8.14 13.42
CA ARG A 164 -27.22 -8.24 13.87
C ARG A 164 -28.13 -7.43 12.95
N ARG A 165 -29.43 -7.75 12.93
CA ARG A 165 -30.46 -7.00 12.19
C ARG A 165 -31.52 -6.48 13.16
N GLU A 166 -31.87 -5.20 13.01
CA GLU A 166 -33.00 -4.54 13.66
C GLU A 166 -34.00 -4.08 12.59
N PRO A 167 -35.25 -3.73 12.96
CA PRO A 167 -36.21 -3.19 12.01
C PRO A 167 -35.64 -1.99 11.23
N GLY A 168 -35.40 -2.18 9.93
CA GLY A 168 -34.88 -1.15 9.03
C GLY A 168 -33.35 -0.97 9.04
N ILE A 169 -32.59 -1.70 9.87
CA ILE A 169 -31.14 -1.51 10.03
C ILE A 169 -30.41 -2.85 10.07
N VAL A 170 -29.34 -2.99 9.28
CA VAL A 170 -28.41 -4.11 9.33
C VAL A 170 -27.08 -3.61 9.90
N TYR A 171 -26.70 -4.15 11.05
CA TYR A 171 -25.43 -3.82 11.68
C TYR A 171 -24.34 -4.72 11.13
N ALA A 172 -23.22 -4.09 10.79
CA ALA A 172 -22.08 -4.73 10.18
C ALA A 172 -20.77 -4.34 10.87
N ARG A 173 -19.74 -5.16 10.65
CA ARG A 173 -18.37 -4.87 11.05
C ARG A 173 -17.39 -5.37 10.01
N ILE A 174 -16.16 -4.92 10.09
CA ILE A 174 -15.05 -5.47 9.32
C ILE A 174 -14.68 -6.86 9.88
N LEU A 175 -14.37 -7.79 8.97
CA LEU A 175 -13.79 -9.09 9.32
C LEU A 175 -12.38 -8.87 9.90
N ARG A 176 -12.12 -9.36 11.12
CA ARG A 176 -10.86 -9.09 11.82
C ARG A 176 -9.72 -9.90 11.22
N ARG A 177 -8.48 -9.43 11.39
CA ARG A 177 -7.31 -10.21 10.96
C ARG A 177 -7.27 -11.54 11.72
N GLY A 178 -7.07 -12.63 10.98
CA GLY A 178 -7.01 -13.99 11.54
C GLY A 178 -8.38 -14.60 11.87
N GLU A 179 -9.47 -13.85 11.69
CA GLU A 179 -10.82 -14.41 11.70
C GLU A 179 -11.06 -15.20 10.40
N ALA A 180 -11.61 -16.41 10.51
CA ALA A 180 -11.98 -17.19 9.34
C ALA A 180 -13.14 -16.50 8.59
N ASP A 181 -12.97 -16.23 7.30
CA ASP A 181 -14.08 -15.77 6.46
C ASP A 181 -15.00 -16.95 6.16
N THR A 182 -16.26 -16.86 6.59
CA THR A 182 -17.29 -17.86 6.32
C THR A 182 -18.00 -17.63 4.98
N GLY A 183 -17.53 -16.65 4.20
CA GLY A 183 -18.18 -16.20 2.97
C GLY A 183 -19.48 -15.42 3.19
N GLN A 184 -19.96 -15.29 4.43
CA GLN A 184 -21.27 -14.69 4.71
C GLN A 184 -21.31 -13.21 4.33
N ARG A 185 -22.25 -12.83 3.47
CA ARG A 185 -22.41 -11.44 3.03
C ARG A 185 -23.50 -10.74 3.81
N ILE A 186 -23.43 -9.41 3.82
CA ILE A 186 -24.52 -8.59 4.35
C ILE A 186 -25.61 -8.55 3.28
N HIS A 187 -26.77 -9.11 3.57
CA HIS A 187 -27.94 -8.99 2.70
C HIS A 187 -28.81 -7.84 3.21
N VAL A 188 -29.19 -6.90 2.35
CA VAL A 188 -29.96 -5.71 2.72
C VAL A 188 -31.29 -5.73 1.98
N ARG A 189 -32.40 -5.63 2.73
CA ARG A 189 -33.73 -5.53 2.10
C ARG A 189 -33.94 -4.15 1.47
N PRO A 190 -34.80 -4.03 0.46
CA PRO A 190 -35.22 -2.73 -0.05
C PRO A 190 -35.75 -1.83 1.10
N GLY A 191 -35.10 -0.69 1.31
CA GLY A 191 -35.44 0.27 2.37
C GLY A 191 -34.70 0.08 3.71
N GLU A 192 -33.95 -1.02 3.90
CA GLU A 192 -33.03 -1.16 5.04
C GLU A 192 -31.75 -0.33 4.82
N ARG A 193 -31.10 0.06 5.91
CA ARG A 193 -29.80 0.75 5.90
C ARG A 193 -28.73 -0.13 6.53
N ILE A 194 -27.49 -0.05 6.04
CA ILE A 194 -26.33 -0.65 6.71
C ILE A 194 -25.79 0.37 7.72
N THR A 195 -25.40 -0.09 8.91
CA THR A 195 -24.78 0.75 9.94
C THR A 195 -23.62 0.02 10.58
N PHE A 196 -22.60 0.77 11.00
CA PHE A 196 -21.42 0.27 11.70
C PHE A 196 -21.40 0.88 13.10
N GLU A 197 -21.29 0.04 14.12
CA GLU A 197 -21.11 0.54 15.48
C GLU A 197 -19.70 1.14 15.63
N ARG A 198 -19.52 1.98 16.65
CA ARG A 198 -18.21 2.57 16.94
C ARG A 198 -17.16 1.47 17.12
N GLY A 199 -16.05 1.58 16.39
CA GLY A 199 -14.99 0.57 16.42
C GLY A 199 -15.31 -0.72 15.65
N SER A 200 -16.40 -0.77 14.88
CA SER A 200 -16.68 -1.89 13.96
C SER A 200 -16.00 -1.75 12.61
N VAL A 201 -15.58 -0.53 12.27
CA VAL A 201 -14.67 -0.27 11.15
C VAL A 201 -13.31 -0.03 11.78
N VAL A 202 -12.38 -0.96 11.57
CA VAL A 202 -11.00 -0.87 12.03
C VAL A 202 -10.14 -1.35 10.87
N ALA A 203 -9.30 -0.48 10.34
CA ALA A 203 -8.16 -0.94 9.58
C ALA A 203 -7.17 -1.55 10.58
N GLU A 204 -6.51 -2.65 10.25
CA GLU A 204 -5.43 -3.19 11.07
C GLU A 204 -4.12 -3.10 10.29
N LEU A 205 -3.09 -2.46 10.85
CA LEU A 205 -1.78 -2.32 10.19
C LEU A 205 -1.25 -3.65 9.69
N GLY A 206 -1.38 -4.72 10.47
CA GLY A 206 -0.96 -6.05 10.08
C GLY A 206 -1.77 -6.69 8.94
N HIS A 207 -3.00 -6.23 8.70
CA HIS A 207 -3.78 -6.63 7.52
C HIS A 207 -3.27 -5.91 6.26
N ILE A 208 -2.96 -4.61 6.37
CA ILE A 208 -2.32 -3.84 5.28
C ILE A 208 -0.97 -4.45 4.93
N ASP A 209 -0.18 -4.78 5.95
CA ASP A 209 1.14 -5.39 5.80
C ASP A 209 1.09 -6.71 5.01
N ALA A 210 0.08 -7.54 5.29
CA ALA A 210 -0.09 -8.84 4.64
C ALA A 210 -0.55 -8.75 3.17
N MET A 211 -1.05 -7.60 2.73
CA MET A 211 -1.46 -7.39 1.33
C MET A 211 -0.31 -6.93 0.44
N GLU A 212 0.77 -6.40 1.04
CA GLU A 212 1.93 -5.94 0.28
C GLU A 212 2.80 -7.14 -0.13
N PRO A 213 3.14 -7.28 -1.43
CA PRO A 213 3.95 -8.39 -1.88
C PRO A 213 5.41 -8.27 -1.39
N PRO A 214 6.06 -9.40 -1.05
CA PRO A 214 7.49 -9.38 -0.77
C PRO A 214 8.30 -9.10 -2.03
N THR A 215 9.45 -8.44 -1.84
CA THR A 215 10.49 -8.26 -2.85
C THR A 215 11.25 -9.57 -3.10
N ALA A 216 12.17 -9.59 -4.07
CA ALA A 216 13.00 -10.76 -4.39
C ALA A 216 13.82 -11.27 -3.18
N SER A 217 14.15 -10.40 -2.22
CA SER A 217 14.84 -10.77 -0.98
C SER A 217 13.91 -11.35 0.11
N GLY A 218 12.60 -11.44 -0.15
CA GLY A 218 11.59 -11.82 0.84
C GLY A 218 11.16 -10.67 1.77
N TYR A 219 11.81 -9.51 1.70
CA TYR A 219 11.42 -8.31 2.46
C TYR A 219 10.16 -7.67 1.88
N VAL A 220 9.20 -7.34 2.74
CA VAL A 220 7.97 -6.62 2.37
C VAL A 220 8.17 -5.11 2.57
N PRO A 221 8.05 -4.27 1.51
CA PRO A 221 8.21 -2.82 1.59
C PRO A 221 7.34 -2.18 2.67
N LEU A 222 7.94 -1.37 3.53
CA LEU A 222 7.25 -0.81 4.69
C LEU A 222 6.62 0.57 4.41
N SER A 223 7.23 1.37 3.54
CA SER A 223 6.73 2.70 3.19
C SER A 223 5.30 2.69 2.64
N PRO A 224 4.92 1.85 1.65
CA PRO A 224 3.54 1.82 1.15
C PRO A 224 2.55 1.36 2.23
N VAL A 225 2.94 0.39 3.06
CA VAL A 225 2.13 -0.12 4.18
C VAL A 225 1.84 1.00 5.18
N LEU A 226 2.88 1.69 5.66
CA LEU A 226 2.74 2.77 6.64
C LEU A 226 2.06 4.00 6.05
N TRP A 227 2.32 4.34 4.78
CA TRP A 227 1.62 5.42 4.10
C TRP A 227 0.11 5.17 4.07
N THR A 228 -0.30 3.97 3.64
CA THR A 228 -1.70 3.55 3.59
C THR A 228 -2.32 3.60 4.99
N TRP A 229 -1.66 3.00 5.98
CA TRP A 229 -2.11 3.01 7.38
C TRP A 229 -2.35 4.42 7.94
N LEU A 230 -1.37 5.31 7.76
CA LEU A 230 -1.42 6.67 8.27
C LEU A 230 -2.46 7.53 7.54
N ALA A 231 -2.72 7.24 6.28
CA ALA A 231 -3.70 7.96 5.46
C ALA A 231 -5.17 7.58 5.79
N LEU A 232 -5.41 6.37 6.30
CA LEU A 232 -6.75 5.92 6.72
C LEU A 232 -7.23 6.59 8.03
N GLY A 233 -6.35 7.24 8.79
CA GLY A 233 -6.68 7.81 10.10
C GLY A 233 -7.49 9.11 10.10
N ALA A 234 -8.54 9.16 10.94
CA ALA A 234 -9.38 10.34 11.19
C ALA A 234 -8.61 11.49 11.86
N LYS A 235 -7.71 11.11 12.77
CA LYS A 235 -6.74 11.98 13.46
C LYS A 235 -5.40 11.26 13.35
N GLY A 236 -4.63 11.58 12.32
CA GLY A 236 -3.28 11.02 12.19
C GLY A 236 -2.39 11.44 13.37
N PRO A 237 -1.22 10.78 13.53
CA PRO A 237 -0.20 11.21 14.47
C PRO A 237 0.15 12.70 14.30
N ALA A 238 0.85 13.26 15.27
CA ALA A 238 1.51 14.55 15.07
C ALA A 238 2.34 14.51 13.76
N PRO A 239 2.24 15.52 12.87
CA PRO A 239 2.86 15.46 11.54
C PRO A 239 4.34 15.10 11.55
N ALA A 240 5.08 15.57 12.57
CA ALA A 240 6.49 15.25 12.74
C ALA A 240 6.76 13.75 12.94
N ARG A 241 5.92 13.06 13.72
CA ARG A 241 6.04 11.61 13.98
C ARG A 241 5.76 10.80 12.72
N THR A 242 4.69 11.13 12.01
CA THR A 242 4.34 10.56 10.70
C THR A 242 5.52 10.67 9.72
N LEU A 243 6.05 11.88 9.54
CA LEU A 243 7.15 12.13 8.61
C LEU A 243 8.43 11.42 9.02
N TYR A 244 8.72 11.34 10.32
CA TYR A 244 9.89 10.62 10.84
C TYR A 244 9.82 9.13 10.51
N ILE A 245 8.70 8.48 10.83
CA ILE A 245 8.50 7.05 10.61
C ILE A 245 8.55 6.74 9.11
N LEU A 246 7.84 7.51 8.28
CA LEU A 246 7.87 7.32 6.82
C LEU A 246 9.27 7.54 6.24
N ALA A 247 10.02 8.50 6.74
CA ALA A 247 11.37 8.76 6.27
C ALA A 247 12.37 7.67 6.72
N ALA A 248 12.15 7.02 7.87
CA ALA A 248 12.90 5.84 8.29
C ALA A 248 12.56 4.63 7.41
N ALA A 249 11.27 4.35 7.21
CA ALA A 249 10.78 3.25 6.37
C ALA A 249 11.28 3.36 4.93
N ARG A 250 11.24 4.55 4.32
CA ARG A 250 11.74 4.78 2.95
C ARG A 250 13.22 4.45 2.80
N ARG A 251 14.03 4.81 3.81
CA ARG A 251 15.47 4.49 3.80
C ARG A 251 15.70 2.99 3.97
N LEU A 252 14.91 2.33 4.80
CA LEU A 252 14.95 0.89 4.99
C LEU A 252 14.60 0.13 3.70
N ASP A 253 13.53 0.54 3.03
CA ASP A 253 13.11 -0.03 1.74
C ASP A 253 14.17 0.20 0.66
N THR A 254 14.79 1.39 0.65
CA THR A 254 15.88 1.72 -0.28
C THR A 254 17.10 0.82 -0.03
N ALA A 255 17.46 0.60 1.24
CA ALA A 255 18.55 -0.30 1.59
C ALA A 255 18.26 -1.74 1.11
N ASN A 256 17.05 -2.24 1.33
CA ASN A 256 16.65 -3.57 0.84
C ASN A 256 16.73 -3.68 -0.69
N LEU A 257 16.22 -2.67 -1.41
CA LEU A 257 16.30 -2.65 -2.88
C LEU A 257 17.75 -2.73 -3.36
N LEU A 258 18.65 -1.95 -2.74
CA LEU A 258 20.06 -1.94 -3.09
C LEU A 258 20.75 -3.27 -2.76
N LEU A 259 20.37 -3.97 -1.69
CA LEU A 259 20.88 -5.33 -1.41
C LEU A 259 20.46 -6.33 -2.47
N ALA A 260 19.22 -6.26 -2.97
CA ALA A 260 18.81 -7.09 -4.08
C ALA A 260 19.62 -6.78 -5.36
N THR A 261 19.95 -5.50 -5.60
CA THR A 261 20.83 -5.08 -6.69
C THR A 261 22.27 -5.58 -6.51
N ILE A 262 22.81 -5.53 -5.29
CA ILE A 262 24.13 -6.07 -4.94
C ILE A 262 24.19 -7.57 -5.26
N GLU A 263 23.19 -8.33 -4.82
CA GLU A 263 23.16 -9.78 -5.08
C GLU A 263 23.09 -10.09 -6.58
N GLN A 264 22.30 -9.32 -7.35
CA GLN A 264 22.28 -9.44 -8.80
C GLN A 264 23.65 -9.19 -9.43
N HIS A 265 24.33 -8.09 -9.05
CA HIS A 265 25.66 -7.78 -9.56
C HIS A 265 26.70 -8.86 -9.20
N ARG A 266 26.57 -9.48 -8.01
CA ARG A 266 27.43 -10.58 -7.61
C ARG A 266 27.22 -11.82 -8.46
N GLU A 267 25.97 -12.19 -8.70
CA GLU A 267 25.66 -13.32 -9.57
C GLU A 267 26.15 -13.07 -11.00
N ASP A 268 26.01 -11.85 -11.51
CA ASP A 268 26.57 -11.47 -12.81
C ASP A 268 28.10 -11.60 -12.84
N LEU A 269 28.80 -11.26 -11.76
CA LEU A 269 30.25 -11.42 -11.64
C LEU A 269 30.68 -12.89 -11.57
N LYS A 270 29.90 -13.77 -10.92
CA LYS A 270 30.21 -15.20 -10.79
C LYS A 270 29.93 -15.98 -12.09
N GLN A 271 28.85 -15.65 -12.79
CA GLN A 271 28.34 -16.43 -13.92
C GLN A 271 28.97 -16.05 -15.26
N ASN A 272 29.38 -14.79 -15.42
CA ASN A 272 29.89 -14.31 -16.69
C ASN A 272 31.41 -14.48 -16.78
N ALA A 273 31.90 -15.08 -17.85
CA ALA A 273 33.30 -15.01 -18.26
C ALA A 273 33.62 -13.58 -18.75
N LEU A 274 33.55 -12.60 -17.85
CA LEU A 274 33.76 -11.19 -18.16
C LEU A 274 35.21 -10.97 -18.55
N THR A 275 35.42 -10.24 -19.64
CA THR A 275 36.74 -9.74 -20.02
C THR A 275 37.16 -8.58 -19.12
N SER A 276 38.47 -8.31 -19.00
CA SER A 276 39.02 -7.34 -18.02
C SER A 276 38.31 -5.97 -17.96
N PRO A 277 37.94 -5.28 -19.07
CA PRO A 277 37.20 -4.02 -19.00
C PRO A 277 35.74 -4.15 -18.55
N ALA A 278 35.08 -5.28 -18.85
CA ALA A 278 33.71 -5.55 -18.42
C ALA A 278 33.68 -5.93 -16.93
N LEU A 279 34.65 -6.76 -16.50
CA LEU A 279 34.83 -7.15 -15.10
C LEU A 279 35.01 -5.92 -14.20
N ARG A 280 35.89 -4.98 -14.58
CA ARG A 280 36.09 -3.74 -13.81
C ARG A 280 34.82 -2.91 -13.68
N ARG A 281 34.02 -2.80 -14.74
CA ARG A 281 32.75 -2.06 -14.70
C ARG A 281 31.77 -2.70 -13.72
N ALA A 282 31.55 -4.01 -13.84
CA ALA A 282 30.69 -4.75 -12.93
C ALA A 282 31.17 -4.67 -11.47
N MET A 283 32.48 -4.71 -11.23
CA MET A 283 33.04 -4.51 -9.88
C MET A 283 32.74 -3.11 -9.33
N PHE A 284 32.92 -2.04 -10.11
CA PHE A 284 32.61 -0.68 -9.65
C PHE A 284 31.12 -0.44 -9.45
N GLU A 285 30.26 -1.07 -10.27
CA GLU A 285 28.81 -1.04 -10.08
C GLU A 285 28.41 -1.74 -8.77
N LEU A 286 28.98 -2.91 -8.48
CA LEU A 286 28.80 -3.61 -7.20
C LEU A 286 29.23 -2.73 -6.02
N ILE A 287 30.44 -2.16 -6.07
CA ILE A 287 30.96 -1.30 -4.99
C ILE A 287 30.05 -0.10 -4.76
N GLY A 288 29.66 0.61 -5.83
CA GLY A 288 28.75 1.76 -5.73
C GLY A 288 27.38 1.39 -5.14
N ALA A 289 26.84 0.22 -5.47
CA ALA A 289 25.59 -0.26 -4.88
C ALA A 289 25.75 -0.55 -3.38
N VAL A 290 26.87 -1.16 -2.97
CA VAL A 290 27.22 -1.43 -1.56
C VAL A 290 27.33 -0.14 -0.75
N GLU A 291 28.03 0.87 -1.27
CA GLU A 291 28.17 2.18 -0.63
C GLU A 291 26.80 2.79 -0.32
N LEU A 292 25.93 2.85 -1.33
CA LEU A 292 24.60 3.42 -1.19
C LEU A 292 23.72 2.60 -0.24
N ALA A 293 23.81 1.26 -0.27
CA ALA A 293 23.05 0.37 0.61
C ALA A 293 23.39 0.61 2.07
N VAL A 294 24.70 0.63 2.40
CA VAL A 294 25.18 0.87 3.77
C VAL A 294 24.79 2.26 4.25
N VAL A 295 24.88 3.29 3.40
CA VAL A 295 24.44 4.64 3.77
C VAL A 295 22.95 4.68 4.07
N ALA A 296 22.12 4.10 3.21
CA ALA A 296 20.67 4.05 3.41
C ALA A 296 20.31 3.30 4.72
N LEU A 297 20.90 2.12 4.93
CA LEU A 297 20.70 1.31 6.12
C LEU A 297 21.13 2.05 7.39
N ALA A 298 22.36 2.57 7.42
CA ALA A 298 22.91 3.26 8.58
C ALA A 298 22.08 4.48 8.97
N ARG A 299 21.51 5.20 8.00
CA ARG A 299 20.60 6.33 8.24
C ARG A 299 19.26 5.85 8.79
N ALA A 300 18.68 4.76 8.28
CA ALA A 300 17.47 4.16 8.83
C ALA A 300 17.67 3.70 10.29
N LEU A 301 18.75 2.97 10.57
CA LEU A 301 19.08 2.49 11.93
C LEU A 301 19.38 3.63 12.90
N THR A 302 19.99 4.73 12.42
CA THR A 302 20.16 5.94 13.24
C THR A 302 18.80 6.52 13.66
N MET A 303 17.81 6.52 12.77
CA MET A 303 16.46 6.97 13.09
C MET A 303 15.74 6.02 14.05
N VAL A 304 15.87 4.70 13.85
CA VAL A 304 15.32 3.71 14.79
C VAL A 304 15.88 3.94 16.20
N ARG A 305 17.19 4.12 16.33
CA ARG A 305 17.84 4.39 17.63
C ARG A 305 17.43 5.73 18.25
N GLY A 306 17.17 6.73 17.43
CA GLY A 306 16.78 8.07 17.87
C GLY A 306 15.27 8.26 18.09
N ALA A 307 14.45 7.24 17.84
CA ALA A 307 13.00 7.38 17.82
C ALA A 307 12.41 7.79 19.18
N ALA A 308 12.92 7.25 20.29
CA ALA A 308 12.44 7.62 21.64
C ALA A 308 12.62 9.13 21.91
N GLU A 309 13.78 9.69 21.56
CA GLU A 309 14.07 11.12 21.76
C GLU A 309 13.34 12.00 20.72
N ALA A 310 13.33 11.59 19.45
CA ALA A 310 12.82 12.41 18.36
C ALA A 310 11.29 12.46 18.28
N ILE A 311 10.62 11.34 18.61
CA ILE A 311 9.16 11.18 18.41
C ILE A 311 8.44 10.57 19.62
N GLY A 312 9.13 10.37 20.75
CA GLY A 312 8.54 9.78 21.94
C GLY A 312 8.11 8.32 21.78
N ALA A 313 8.83 7.54 20.95
CA ALA A 313 8.56 6.11 20.79
C ALA A 313 8.80 5.34 22.11
N SER A 314 7.83 4.51 22.51
CA SER A 314 7.92 3.62 23.68
C SER A 314 8.52 2.26 23.36
N THR A 315 8.44 1.82 22.10
CA THR A 315 9.02 0.57 21.64
C THR A 315 10.52 0.52 21.93
N PRO A 316 11.05 -0.54 22.57
CA PRO A 316 12.48 -0.67 22.82
C PRO A 316 13.23 -0.94 21.50
N VAL A 317 14.39 -0.32 21.34
CA VAL A 317 15.25 -0.57 20.17
C VAL A 317 15.83 -1.98 20.27
N PRO A 318 15.73 -2.80 19.21
CA PRO A 318 16.29 -4.15 19.21
C PRO A 318 17.80 -4.19 19.51
N GLN A 319 18.23 -5.15 20.33
CA GLN A 319 19.61 -5.22 20.84
C GLN A 319 20.65 -5.34 19.72
N MET A 320 20.37 -6.12 18.69
CA MET A 320 21.26 -6.27 17.53
C MET A 320 21.55 -4.93 16.84
N ILE A 321 20.55 -4.07 16.70
CA ILE A 321 20.73 -2.72 16.12
C ILE A 321 21.65 -1.87 17.00
N VAL A 322 21.57 -2.03 18.33
CA VAL A 322 22.44 -1.32 19.28
C VAL A 322 23.89 -1.82 19.16
N GLU A 323 24.08 -3.12 19.08
CA GLU A 323 25.39 -3.78 19.02
C GLU A 323 26.12 -3.54 17.69
N SER A 324 25.42 -3.60 16.55
CA SER A 324 26.00 -3.37 15.23
C SER A 324 26.21 -1.88 14.92
N ALA A 325 25.60 -0.97 15.69
CA ALA A 325 25.65 0.47 15.38
C ALA A 325 27.05 1.09 15.30
N PRO A 326 28.05 0.73 16.15
CA PRO A 326 29.40 1.26 16.02
C PRO A 326 30.05 0.87 14.69
N ALA A 327 29.94 -0.40 14.29
CA ALA A 327 30.51 -0.90 13.04
C ALA A 327 29.86 -0.24 11.82
N ILE A 328 28.52 -0.24 11.77
CA ILE A 328 27.75 0.37 10.69
C ILE A 328 28.05 1.88 10.58
N ARG A 329 28.18 2.58 11.71
CA ARG A 329 28.52 4.01 11.72
C ARG A 329 29.92 4.24 11.16
N ALA A 330 30.90 3.43 11.54
CA ALA A 330 32.28 3.57 11.09
C ALA A 330 32.41 3.28 9.58
N ILE A 331 31.77 2.20 9.10
CA ILE A 331 31.75 1.85 7.68
C ILE A 331 31.02 2.92 6.86
N ARG A 332 29.85 3.39 7.33
CA ARG A 332 29.14 4.51 6.68
C ARG A 332 30.03 5.75 6.59
N ASP A 333 30.66 6.15 7.69
CA ASP A 333 31.54 7.32 7.73
C ASP A 333 32.74 7.17 6.78
N ALA A 334 33.27 5.96 6.61
CA ALA A 334 34.30 5.68 5.62
C ALA A 334 33.81 5.88 4.18
N TYR A 335 32.61 5.39 3.83
CA TYR A 335 32.02 5.58 2.51
C TYR A 335 31.56 7.02 2.24
N GLU A 336 30.98 7.71 3.23
CA GLU A 336 30.57 9.11 3.10
C GLU A 336 31.76 10.07 2.90
N HIS A 337 32.97 9.64 3.25
CA HIS A 337 34.23 10.39 3.16
C HIS A 337 35.32 9.62 2.40
N ILE A 338 34.92 8.87 1.38
CA ILE A 338 35.81 7.97 0.63
C ILE A 338 36.99 8.71 0.00
N GLU A 339 36.81 9.99 -0.35
CA GLU A 339 37.85 10.89 -0.86
C GLU A 339 38.97 11.15 0.15
N GLU A 340 38.64 11.28 1.44
CA GLU A 340 39.65 11.40 2.51
C GLU A 340 40.33 10.06 2.75
N ARG A 341 39.56 8.96 2.74
CA ARG A 341 40.08 7.61 2.95
C ARG A 341 41.09 7.23 1.87
N ALA A 342 40.84 7.64 0.62
CA ALA A 342 41.76 7.48 -0.50
C ALA A 342 43.11 8.18 -0.28
N LEU A 343 43.15 9.23 0.55
CA LEU A 343 44.37 9.96 0.90
C LEU A 343 45.02 9.48 2.20
N GLY A 344 44.56 8.37 2.78
CA GLY A 344 45.08 7.87 4.05
C GLY A 344 44.54 8.60 5.28
N LYS A 345 43.42 9.34 5.16
CA LYS A 345 43.01 10.33 6.17
C LYS A 345 41.61 10.10 6.74
N VAL A 346 41.47 10.48 8.01
CA VAL A 346 40.21 10.70 8.74
C VAL A 346 40.24 12.09 9.35
N ARG A 347 39.34 12.99 8.91
CA ARG A 347 39.26 14.37 9.40
C ARG A 347 40.61 15.08 9.32
N ASN A 348 41.24 14.98 8.15
CA ASN A 348 42.59 15.50 7.87
C ASN A 348 43.75 14.91 8.69
N LYS A 349 43.56 13.83 9.44
CA LYS A 349 44.63 13.12 10.18
C LYS A 349 44.92 11.77 9.55
N GLN A 350 46.19 11.36 9.56
CA GLN A 350 46.59 10.03 9.08
C GLN A 350 45.99 8.94 9.97
N ASP A 351 45.46 7.89 9.34
CA ASP A 351 44.86 6.75 10.04
C ASP A 351 45.19 5.45 9.26
N PRO A 352 45.79 4.44 9.91
CA PRO A 352 46.19 3.20 9.23
C PRO A 352 45.01 2.36 8.73
N ALA A 353 43.80 2.55 9.26
CA ALA A 353 42.61 1.79 8.86
C ALA A 353 41.99 2.28 7.55
N THR A 354 42.35 3.48 7.06
CA THR A 354 41.62 4.14 5.96
C THR A 354 41.61 3.34 4.66
N LEU A 355 42.70 2.61 4.36
CA LEU A 355 42.83 1.89 3.10
C LEU A 355 42.06 0.56 3.11
N THR A 356 41.70 0.05 4.28
CA THR A 356 40.97 -1.23 4.41
C THR A 356 39.56 -1.18 3.81
N ILE A 357 38.97 0.01 3.65
CA ILE A 357 37.66 0.16 2.98
C ILE A 357 37.73 -0.13 1.47
N PHE A 358 38.93 -0.07 0.87
CA PHE A 358 39.17 -0.39 -0.53
C PHE A 358 39.54 -1.86 -0.76
N GLU A 359 39.58 -2.68 0.30
CA GLU A 359 39.90 -4.11 0.23
C GLU A 359 38.64 -4.91 -0.12
N TYR A 360 38.34 -5.01 -1.42
CA TYR A 360 37.09 -5.63 -1.90
C TYR A 360 37.11 -7.17 -1.97
N ASN A 361 38.22 -7.82 -1.62
CA ASN A 361 38.30 -9.28 -1.67
C ASN A 361 37.30 -9.93 -0.70
N GLU A 362 37.17 -9.40 0.52
CA GLU A 362 36.19 -9.91 1.49
C GLU A 362 34.74 -9.68 1.05
N LEU A 363 34.48 -8.58 0.34
CA LEU A 363 33.16 -8.30 -0.22
C LEU A 363 32.78 -9.32 -1.29
N ILE A 364 33.72 -9.66 -2.17
CA ILE A 364 33.49 -10.58 -3.29
C ILE A 364 33.39 -12.03 -2.77
N ASP A 365 34.35 -12.45 -1.96
CA ASP A 365 34.52 -13.85 -1.57
C ASP A 365 33.68 -14.25 -0.35
N GLN A 366 33.38 -13.31 0.55
CA GLN A 366 32.80 -13.60 1.87
C GLN A 366 31.57 -12.77 2.23
N ASP A 367 31.05 -11.95 1.31
CA ASP A 367 29.91 -11.06 1.59
C ASP A 367 30.14 -10.08 2.74
N ARG A 368 31.38 -9.63 2.90
CA ARG A 368 31.76 -8.84 4.06
C ARG A 368 32.40 -7.51 3.69
N ILE A 369 31.96 -6.47 4.39
CA ILE A 369 32.58 -5.16 4.33
C ILE A 369 33.49 -4.99 5.54
N THR A 370 34.71 -4.52 5.30
CA THR A 370 35.71 -4.29 6.34
C THR A 370 36.13 -2.82 6.42
N TYR A 371 36.29 -2.33 7.64
CA TYR A 371 36.91 -1.04 7.92
C TYR A 371 37.65 -1.08 9.26
N GLY A 372 38.97 -1.22 9.21
CA GLY A 372 39.81 -1.42 10.39
C GLY A 372 39.38 -2.66 11.16
N ILE A 373 38.88 -2.47 12.39
CA ILE A 373 38.36 -3.56 13.23
C ILE A 373 36.86 -3.84 13.00
N HIS A 374 36.18 -3.01 12.20
CA HIS A 374 34.76 -3.13 11.96
C HIS A 374 34.49 -4.03 10.77
N GLN A 375 33.51 -4.90 10.94
CA GLN A 375 33.03 -5.80 9.90
C GLN A 375 31.51 -5.71 9.82
N LEU A 376 30.97 -5.92 8.63
CA LEU A 376 29.53 -6.01 8.40
C LEU A 376 29.27 -7.13 7.39
N ASP A 377 28.48 -8.13 7.80
CA ASP A 377 28.10 -9.27 6.96
C ASP A 377 26.82 -8.98 6.17
N LEU A 378 26.94 -8.94 4.85
CA LEU A 378 25.83 -8.62 3.95
C LEU A 378 24.85 -9.78 3.75
N ALA A 379 25.29 -11.02 3.96
CA ALA A 379 24.49 -12.21 3.70
C ALA A 379 23.58 -12.56 4.88
N THR A 380 24.01 -12.28 6.12
CA THR A 380 23.30 -12.71 7.33
C THR A 380 22.95 -11.57 8.27
N GLU A 381 23.92 -10.71 8.61
CA GLU A 381 23.73 -9.65 9.59
C GLU A 381 22.81 -8.55 9.06
N VAL A 382 23.03 -8.08 7.83
CA VAL A 382 22.23 -7.01 7.22
C VAL A 382 20.76 -7.38 7.01
N PRO A 383 20.40 -8.56 6.47
CA PRO A 383 19.00 -8.97 6.35
C PRO A 383 18.27 -9.02 7.71
N GLU A 384 18.95 -9.49 8.76
CA GLU A 384 18.37 -9.52 10.11
C GLU A 384 18.19 -8.10 10.68
N LEU A 385 19.15 -7.19 10.46
CA LEU A 385 19.01 -5.78 10.82
C LEU A 385 17.83 -5.12 10.11
N LEU A 386 17.61 -5.42 8.81
CA LEU A 386 16.44 -4.95 8.07
C LEU A 386 15.15 -5.47 8.69
N HIS A 387 15.10 -6.77 9.00
CA HIS A 387 13.93 -7.40 9.61
C HIS A 387 13.58 -6.79 10.98
N GLN A 388 14.57 -6.63 11.86
CA GLN A 388 14.34 -6.06 13.19
C GLN A 388 13.98 -4.58 13.15
N ALA A 389 14.62 -3.80 12.27
CA ALA A 389 14.28 -2.39 12.07
C ALA A 389 12.86 -2.22 11.53
N ARG A 390 12.44 -3.11 10.62
CA ARG A 390 11.08 -3.15 10.09
C ARG A 390 10.06 -3.45 11.18
N ALA A 391 10.28 -4.50 11.97
CA ALA A 391 9.40 -4.88 13.07
C ALA A 391 9.25 -3.73 14.09
N PHE A 392 10.36 -3.10 14.46
CA PHE A 392 10.37 -1.93 15.34
C PHE A 392 9.50 -0.79 14.80
N LEU A 393 9.63 -0.46 13.51
CA LEU A 393 8.88 0.63 12.89
C LEU A 393 7.37 0.32 12.80
N ILE A 394 6.99 -0.94 12.57
CA ILE A 394 5.59 -1.39 12.60
C ILE A 394 5.02 -1.22 14.01
N GLU A 395 5.73 -1.69 15.03
CA GLU A 395 5.29 -1.56 16.43
C GLU A 395 5.19 -0.10 16.86
N THR A 396 6.21 0.72 16.54
CA THR A 396 6.21 2.16 16.82
C THR A 396 5.05 2.91 16.16
N ALA A 397 4.64 2.48 14.96
CA ALA A 397 3.48 3.02 14.27
C ALA A 397 2.15 2.48 14.83
N GLY A 398 2.14 1.25 15.35
CA GLY A 398 0.98 0.57 15.94
C GLY A 398 0.65 1.01 17.37
N ASP A 399 1.62 1.60 18.10
CA ASP A 399 1.41 2.24 19.41
C ASP A 399 0.29 3.31 19.38
N GLU A 400 -0.07 3.82 18.20
CA GLU A 400 -1.21 4.71 18.01
C GLU A 400 -2.44 3.94 17.51
N SER A 401 -3.50 3.92 18.32
CA SER A 401 -4.81 3.45 17.85
C SER A 401 -5.35 4.44 16.84
N ILE A 402 -5.24 4.13 15.55
CA ILE A 402 -5.86 4.91 14.48
C ILE A 402 -7.33 4.50 14.37
N ALA A 403 -8.25 5.39 14.73
CA ALA A 403 -9.64 5.24 14.33
C ALA A 403 -9.77 5.64 12.84
N PRO A 404 -10.37 4.81 11.97
CA PRO A 404 -10.63 5.19 10.59
C PRO A 404 -11.56 6.40 10.53
N ARG A 405 -11.47 7.16 9.43
CA ARG A 405 -12.19 8.43 9.19
C ARG A 405 -13.69 8.32 9.33
#